data_AF-A0A4S3ZW68-F1
#
_entry.id   AF-A0A4S3ZW68-F1
#
_cell.length_a   1.000
_cell.length_b   1.000
_cell.length_c   1.000
_cell.angle_alpha   90.00
_cell.angle_beta   90.00
_cell.angle_gamma   90.00
#
_symmetry.space_group_name_H-M   'P 1'
#
loop_
_entity.id
_entity.type
_entity.pdbx_description
1 polymer ?
#
loop_
_entity_poly.entity_id
_entity_poly.type
_entity_poly.pdbx_seq_one_letter_code
_entity_poly.pdbx_strand_id
1 'polypeptide(L)'
;MKALAKKISLLSFVLLMLPFFQTCSDKNIIHNRLLKGGPALETVPLLSEQGININENKEHHLSSDELFLLKEQAIEAFLKKKSELTYNGYEMSFFSTNTVTSRFRLEYSFFTMVILLCGMQAFSLFKERYSLSVIFGLINIVLSVGLFLLLYFSGILEDINQIKYGYYLFMIHLVLLLYMSFELKKKKIESIKHKKAG
;
A
#
# COMPACT_ATOMS: atom_id res chain seq x y z
N MET A 1 -6.91 5.96 28.36
CA MET A 1 -7.62 5.78 27.06
C MET A 1 -7.64 7.05 26.19
N LYS A 2 -8.13 8.21 26.66
CA LYS A 2 -8.14 9.45 25.86
C LYS A 2 -6.76 9.87 25.31
N ALA A 3 -5.75 9.95 26.18
CA ALA A 3 -4.38 10.32 25.78
C ALA A 3 -3.77 9.31 24.80
N LEU A 4 -4.04 8.01 24.99
CA LEU A 4 -3.62 6.95 24.09
C LEU A 4 -4.24 7.11 22.71
N ALA A 5 -5.57 7.31 22.61
CA ALA A 5 -6.25 7.53 21.33
C ALA A 5 -5.72 8.75 20.58
N LYS A 6 -5.37 9.83 21.29
CA LYS A 6 -4.74 11.02 20.69
C LYS A 6 -3.36 10.68 20.11
N LYS A 7 -2.51 9.97 20.86
CA LYS A 7 -1.18 9.54 20.37
C LYS A 7 -1.29 8.60 19.18
N ILE A 8 -2.15 7.59 19.27
CA ILE A 8 -2.42 6.65 18.18
C ILE A 8 -2.96 7.41 16.96
N SER A 9 -3.83 8.41 17.11
CA SER A 9 -4.31 9.16 15.94
C SER A 9 -3.20 9.84 15.12
N LEU A 10 -2.08 10.21 15.78
CA LEU A 10 -0.91 10.77 15.10
C LEU A 10 -0.05 9.71 14.40
N LEU A 11 -0.09 8.45 14.87
CA LEU A 11 0.60 7.33 14.22
C LEU A 11 0.11 7.12 12.78
N SER A 12 -1.13 7.52 12.45
CA SER A 12 -1.67 7.48 11.10
C SER A 12 -0.72 8.14 10.07
N PHE A 13 -0.12 9.27 10.43
CA PHE A 13 0.80 10.02 9.56
C PHE A 13 2.14 9.30 9.37
N VAL A 14 2.62 8.61 10.41
CA VAL A 14 3.83 7.79 10.30
C VAL A 14 3.58 6.58 9.42
N LEU A 15 2.41 5.92 9.57
CA LEU A 15 2.07 4.76 8.75
C LEU A 15 1.94 5.13 7.27
N LEU A 16 1.48 6.33 6.94
CA LEU A 16 1.39 6.82 5.56
C LEU A 16 2.77 6.99 4.87
N MET A 17 3.88 7.01 5.63
CA MET A 17 5.25 6.99 5.08
C MET A 17 5.71 5.58 4.70
N LEU A 18 5.03 4.53 5.18
CA LEU A 18 5.38 3.15 4.85
C LEU A 18 4.95 2.81 3.41
N PRO A 19 5.61 1.83 2.77
CA PRO A 19 5.23 1.40 1.43
C PRO A 19 3.81 0.82 1.44
N PHE A 20 2.95 1.31 0.55
CA PHE A 20 1.56 0.87 0.43
C PHE A 20 1.38 -0.06 -0.77
N PHE A 21 1.85 0.35 -1.94
CA PHE A 21 1.59 -0.37 -3.19
C PHE A 21 2.83 -0.37 -4.10
N GLN A 22 3.01 -1.47 -4.82
CA GLN A 22 3.99 -1.59 -5.91
C GLN A 22 3.27 -1.63 -7.25
N THR A 23 3.42 -0.62 -8.09
CA THR A 23 2.61 -0.48 -9.33
C THR A 23 3.03 -1.40 -10.48
N CYS A 24 4.09 -2.18 -10.32
CA CYS A 24 4.52 -3.19 -11.30
C CYS A 24 4.44 -4.60 -10.73
N SER A 25 3.87 -5.53 -11.50
CA SER A 25 3.88 -6.94 -11.14
C SER A 25 5.29 -7.50 -11.28
N ASP A 26 5.68 -8.40 -10.37
CA ASP A 26 6.96 -9.10 -10.47
C ASP A 26 7.07 -9.84 -11.82
N LYS A 27 5.95 -10.29 -12.41
CA LYS A 27 5.89 -10.92 -13.75
C LYS A 27 6.32 -9.98 -14.89
N ASN A 28 5.90 -8.71 -14.85
CA ASN A 28 6.27 -7.71 -15.86
C ASN A 28 7.74 -7.29 -15.74
N ILE A 29 8.30 -7.31 -14.52
CA ILE A 29 9.73 -7.04 -14.31
C ILE A 29 10.57 -8.22 -14.84
N ILE A 30 10.12 -9.47 -14.64
CA ILE A 30 10.77 -10.69 -15.17
C ILE A 30 10.80 -10.72 -16.71
N HIS A 31 9.78 -10.19 -17.38
CA HIS A 31 9.71 -10.15 -18.85
C HIS A 31 10.57 -9.06 -19.52
N ASN A 32 11.23 -8.21 -18.75
CA ASN A 32 12.15 -7.22 -19.28
C ASN A 32 13.35 -7.92 -19.96
N ARG A 33 13.73 -7.50 -21.19
CA ARG A 33 14.75 -8.22 -21.99
C ARG A 33 16.11 -8.38 -21.29
N LEU A 34 16.43 -7.51 -20.33
CA LEU A 34 17.64 -7.56 -19.49
C LEU A 34 17.59 -8.60 -18.35
N LEU A 35 16.40 -9.08 -17.99
CA LEU A 35 16.15 -9.98 -16.85
C LEU A 35 15.68 -11.38 -17.28
N LYS A 36 15.58 -11.61 -18.60
CA LYS A 36 15.41 -12.97 -19.16
C LYS A 36 16.65 -13.80 -18.80
N GLY A 37 16.54 -14.63 -17.76
CA GLY A 37 17.64 -15.44 -17.22
C GLY A 37 17.97 -15.17 -15.75
N GLY A 38 17.25 -14.26 -15.07
CA GLY A 38 17.40 -14.03 -13.63
C GLY A 38 16.90 -15.20 -12.76
N PRO A 39 17.29 -15.25 -11.48
CA PRO A 39 17.04 -16.38 -10.57
C PRO A 39 15.55 -16.69 -10.30
N ALA A 40 14.63 -15.79 -10.66
CA ALA A 40 13.19 -16.02 -10.57
C ALA A 40 12.68 -17.10 -11.55
N LEU A 41 13.48 -17.48 -12.56
CA LEU A 41 13.16 -18.58 -13.49
C LEU A 41 13.63 -19.96 -12.99
N GLU A 42 14.46 -20.03 -11.95
CA GLU A 42 15.06 -21.29 -11.49
C GLU A 42 14.11 -22.12 -10.59
N THR A 43 12.89 -21.67 -10.29
CA THR A 43 11.98 -22.35 -9.34
C THR A 43 10.66 -22.88 -9.91
N VAL A 44 10.59 -23.24 -11.20
CA VAL A 44 9.50 -24.13 -11.65
C VAL A 44 9.99 -25.13 -12.70
N PRO A 45 10.27 -26.40 -12.33
CA PRO A 45 10.26 -27.49 -13.30
C PRO A 45 8.80 -27.79 -13.63
N LEU A 46 8.16 -26.93 -14.43
CA LEU A 46 6.90 -27.29 -15.08
C LEU A 46 7.25 -27.92 -16.41
N LEU A 47 7.31 -29.25 -16.37
CA LEU A 47 6.85 -30.09 -17.46
C LEU A 47 5.60 -29.44 -18.08
N SER A 48 5.76 -28.81 -19.23
CA SER A 48 4.67 -28.57 -20.16
C SER A 48 5.26 -28.63 -21.55
N GLU A 49 5.11 -29.82 -22.12
CA GLU A 49 4.99 -30.08 -23.54
C GLU A 49 4.47 -28.85 -24.31
N GLN A 50 5.31 -28.26 -25.14
CA GLN A 50 4.95 -27.86 -26.50
C GLN A 50 6.20 -27.34 -27.20
N GLY A 51 6.53 -28.06 -28.28
CA GLY A 51 7.75 -27.88 -29.05
C GLY A 51 7.94 -26.44 -29.51
N ILE A 52 9.04 -25.85 -29.07
CA ILE A 52 9.66 -24.73 -29.75
C ILE A 52 11.05 -25.22 -30.12
N ASN A 53 11.27 -25.39 -31.42
CA ASN A 53 12.58 -25.59 -32.03
C ASN A 53 13.51 -24.46 -31.58
N ILE A 54 14.36 -24.73 -30.61
CA ILE A 54 15.47 -23.85 -30.25
C ILE A 54 16.58 -24.20 -31.23
N ASN A 55 16.82 -23.32 -32.20
CA ASN A 55 18.07 -23.32 -32.95
C ASN A 55 19.20 -23.11 -31.94
N GLU A 56 19.81 -24.20 -31.51
CA GLU A 56 21.09 -24.25 -30.81
C GLU A 56 22.16 -23.66 -31.72
N ASN A 57 22.45 -22.37 -31.57
CA ASN A 57 23.69 -21.77 -32.05
C ASN A 57 23.89 -20.43 -31.35
N LYS A 58 24.26 -20.51 -30.07
CA LYS A 58 25.00 -19.51 -29.29
C LYS A 58 25.38 -20.16 -27.96
N GLU A 59 26.38 -21.03 -28.00
CA GLU A 59 27.09 -21.46 -26.80
C GLU A 59 27.83 -20.25 -26.23
N HIS A 60 27.21 -19.59 -25.25
CA HIS A 60 27.93 -18.66 -24.39
C HIS A 60 28.68 -19.49 -23.35
N HIS A 61 29.96 -19.78 -23.60
CA HIS A 61 30.91 -20.25 -22.59
C HIS A 61 31.22 -19.11 -21.62
N LEU A 62 30.28 -18.76 -20.75
CA LEU A 62 30.56 -17.91 -19.59
C LEU A 62 31.19 -18.77 -18.51
N SER A 63 32.26 -18.26 -17.88
CA SER A 63 32.80 -18.85 -16.65
C SER A 63 31.73 -18.81 -15.55
N SER A 64 31.72 -19.79 -14.64
CA SER A 64 30.82 -19.81 -13.47
C SER A 64 30.83 -18.49 -12.69
N ASP A 65 31.99 -17.82 -12.63
CA ASP A 65 32.17 -16.54 -11.95
C ASP A 65 31.51 -15.37 -12.71
N GLU A 66 31.54 -15.40 -14.04
CA GLU A 66 30.88 -14.40 -14.89
C GLU A 66 29.35 -14.57 -14.84
N LEU A 67 28.88 -15.81 -14.78
CA LEU A 67 27.46 -16.13 -14.60
C LEU A 67 26.96 -15.66 -13.23
N PHE A 68 27.77 -15.83 -12.17
CA PHE A 68 27.45 -15.35 -10.83
C PHE A 68 27.36 -13.81 -10.80
N LEU A 69 28.33 -13.11 -11.38
CA LEU A 69 28.34 -11.65 -11.44
C LEU A 69 27.13 -11.09 -12.24
N LEU A 70 26.78 -11.73 -13.37
CA LEU A 70 25.60 -11.37 -14.15
C LEU A 70 24.30 -11.60 -13.37
N LYS A 71 24.20 -12.70 -12.60
CA LYS A 71 23.05 -12.96 -11.73
C LYS A 71 22.94 -11.89 -10.64
N GLU A 72 24.04 -11.50 -10.01
CA GLU A 72 24.04 -10.47 -8.97
C GLU A 72 23.59 -9.11 -9.49
N GLN A 73 24.13 -8.68 -10.64
CA GLN A 73 23.72 -7.44 -11.31
C GLN A 73 22.24 -7.45 -11.73
N ALA A 74 21.74 -8.59 -12.21
CA ALA A 74 20.33 -8.75 -12.56
C ALA A 74 19.42 -8.66 -11.33
N ILE A 75 19.81 -9.26 -10.20
CA ILE A 75 19.08 -9.15 -8.92
C ILE A 75 19.07 -7.70 -8.44
N GLU A 76 20.21 -7.02 -8.47
CA GLU A 76 20.31 -5.64 -8.03
C GLU A 76 19.46 -4.71 -8.90
N ALA A 77 19.53 -4.86 -10.22
CA ALA A 77 18.70 -4.09 -11.15
C ALA A 77 17.19 -4.37 -10.95
N PHE A 78 16.82 -5.61 -10.66
CA PHE A 78 15.44 -5.99 -10.33
C PHE A 78 14.97 -5.31 -9.04
N LEU A 79 15.77 -5.39 -7.97
CA LEU A 79 15.46 -4.80 -6.67
C LEU A 79 15.35 -3.28 -6.74
N LYS A 80 16.26 -2.63 -7.48
CA LYS A 80 16.23 -1.19 -7.73
C LYS A 80 14.97 -0.77 -8.48
N LYS A 81 14.60 -1.49 -9.54
CA LYS A 81 13.38 -1.19 -10.30
C LYS A 81 12.11 -1.42 -9.47
N LYS A 82 12.13 -2.41 -8.58
CA LYS A 82 11.04 -2.71 -7.64
C LYS A 82 10.86 -1.62 -6.60
N SER A 83 11.95 -1.06 -6.07
CA SER A 83 11.89 0.04 -5.11
C SER A 83 11.42 1.35 -5.76
N GLU A 84 11.88 1.66 -6.97
CA GLU A 84 11.45 2.85 -7.74
C GLU A 84 9.95 2.87 -8.06
N LEU A 85 9.30 1.70 -8.08
CA LEU A 85 7.88 1.53 -8.42
C LEU A 85 7.00 1.19 -7.21
N THR A 86 7.57 1.32 -6.01
CA THR A 86 6.85 1.17 -4.74
C THR A 86 6.58 2.54 -4.15
N TYR A 87 5.31 2.83 -3.85
CA TYR A 87 4.90 4.14 -3.37
C TYR A 87 4.24 4.05 -1.99
N ASN A 88 4.50 5.06 -1.17
CA ASN A 88 3.81 5.31 0.10
C ASN A 88 2.53 6.16 -0.10
N GLY A 89 1.76 6.36 0.96
CA GLY A 89 0.49 7.09 0.88
C GLY A 89 0.64 8.57 0.49
N TYR A 90 1.76 9.21 0.85
CA TYR A 90 2.04 10.61 0.49
C TYR A 90 2.45 10.76 -0.97
N GLU A 91 3.31 9.88 -1.46
CA GLU A 91 3.73 9.85 -2.86
C GLU A 91 2.53 9.66 -3.79
N MET A 92 1.64 8.71 -3.44
CA MET A 92 0.39 8.51 -4.17
C MET A 92 -0.49 9.76 -4.18
N SER A 93 -0.57 10.50 -3.06
CA SER A 93 -1.29 11.79 -3.04
C SER A 93 -0.60 12.87 -3.88
N PHE A 94 0.74 12.89 -3.93
CA PHE A 94 1.50 13.88 -4.70
C PHE A 94 1.37 13.66 -6.22
N PHE A 95 1.24 12.42 -6.65
CA PHE A 95 0.93 12.10 -8.06
C PHE A 95 -0.38 12.74 -8.52
N SER A 96 -1.39 12.79 -7.63
CA SER A 96 -2.68 13.43 -7.92
C SER A 96 -2.56 14.91 -8.29
N THR A 97 -1.62 15.62 -7.66
CA THR A 97 -1.51 17.08 -7.79
C THR A 97 -0.56 17.49 -8.92
N ASN A 98 0.42 16.65 -9.27
CA ASN A 98 1.51 17.02 -10.16
C ASN A 98 1.55 16.29 -11.52
N THR A 99 0.81 15.19 -11.69
CA THR A 99 0.75 14.50 -12.98
C THR A 99 -0.51 14.89 -13.76
N VAL A 100 -0.31 15.47 -14.95
CA VAL A 100 -1.36 16.04 -15.81
C VAL A 100 -2.09 14.97 -16.64
N THR A 101 -1.57 13.74 -16.69
CA THR A 101 -2.20 12.62 -17.40
C THR A 101 -3.51 12.21 -16.74
N SER A 102 -4.63 12.59 -17.37
CA SER A 102 -6.00 12.54 -16.84
C SER A 102 -6.53 11.14 -16.49
N ARG A 103 -5.88 10.06 -16.97
CA ARG A 103 -6.44 8.70 -16.85
C ARG A 103 -6.49 8.18 -15.41
N PHE A 104 -5.56 8.59 -14.54
CA PHE A 104 -5.44 8.04 -13.17
C PHE A 104 -5.58 9.09 -12.06
N ARG A 105 -6.01 10.31 -12.41
CA ARG A 105 -6.07 11.44 -11.47
C ARG A 105 -7.06 11.16 -10.33
N LEU A 106 -8.16 10.46 -10.62
CA LEU A 106 -9.22 10.20 -9.65
C LEU A 106 -8.73 9.23 -8.57
N GLU A 107 -8.05 8.15 -8.96
CA GLU A 107 -7.45 7.14 -8.09
C GLU A 107 -6.49 7.78 -7.08
N TYR A 108 -5.59 8.65 -7.56
CA TYR A 108 -4.63 9.32 -6.71
C TYR A 108 -5.27 10.40 -5.81
N SER A 109 -6.36 11.04 -6.26
CA SER A 109 -7.09 12.05 -5.46
C SER A 109 -7.69 11.47 -4.17
N PHE A 110 -8.04 10.18 -4.19
CA PHE A 110 -8.60 9.49 -3.03
C PHE A 110 -7.57 9.36 -1.90
N PHE A 111 -6.26 9.25 -2.21
CA PHE A 111 -5.21 9.27 -1.18
C PHE A 111 -5.14 10.62 -0.46
N THR A 112 -5.30 11.73 -1.19
CA THR A 112 -5.37 13.06 -0.57
C THR A 112 -6.52 13.14 0.43
N MET A 113 -7.68 12.59 0.06
CA MET A 113 -8.85 12.54 0.93
C MET A 113 -8.62 11.65 2.17
N VAL A 114 -7.93 10.51 2.03
CA VAL A 114 -7.52 9.66 3.16
C VAL A 114 -6.64 10.45 4.15
N ILE A 115 -5.64 11.18 3.65
CA ILE A 115 -4.74 11.99 4.49
C ILE A 115 -5.53 13.09 5.23
N LEU A 116 -6.43 13.78 4.52
CA LEU A 116 -7.30 14.80 5.13
C LEU A 116 -8.19 14.20 6.21
N LEU A 117 -8.80 13.04 5.96
CA LEU A 117 -9.62 12.33 6.94
C LEU A 117 -8.82 11.91 8.18
N CYS A 118 -7.57 11.47 8.03
CA CYS A 118 -6.68 11.23 9.17
C CYS A 118 -6.50 12.50 10.02
N GLY A 119 -6.28 13.66 9.38
CA GLY A 119 -6.21 14.95 10.05
C GLY A 119 -7.49 15.35 10.77
N MET A 120 -8.64 15.23 10.10
CA MET A 120 -9.95 15.53 10.69
C MET A 120 -10.29 14.60 11.86
N GLN A 121 -9.95 13.32 11.76
CA GLN A 121 -10.14 12.33 12.81
C GLN A 121 -9.27 12.63 14.02
N ALA A 122 -7.98 12.93 13.82
CA ALA A 122 -7.07 13.35 14.88
C ALA A 122 -7.57 14.63 15.56
N PHE A 123 -7.88 15.67 14.80
CA PHE A 123 -8.41 16.94 15.32
C PHE A 123 -9.68 16.71 16.17
N SER A 124 -10.60 15.86 15.70
CA SER A 124 -11.82 15.52 16.44
C SER A 124 -11.53 14.81 17.76
N LEU A 125 -10.52 13.94 17.82
CA LEU A 125 -10.07 13.30 19.06
C LEU A 125 -9.46 14.30 20.04
N PHE A 126 -8.66 15.25 19.55
CA PHE A 126 -8.09 16.31 20.39
C PHE A 126 -9.15 17.22 20.99
N LYS A 127 -10.18 17.58 20.21
CA LYS A 127 -11.34 18.38 20.65
C LYS A 127 -12.41 17.57 21.41
N GLU A 128 -12.15 16.29 21.70
CA GLU A 128 -13.08 15.38 22.40
C GLU A 128 -14.47 15.27 21.74
N ARG A 129 -14.52 15.42 20.41
CA ARG A 129 -15.70 15.22 19.56
C ARG A 129 -15.73 13.78 19.02
N TYR A 130 -15.88 12.81 19.92
CA TYR A 130 -15.77 11.39 19.59
C TYR A 130 -16.78 10.90 18.54
N SER A 131 -17.99 11.45 18.51
CA SER A 131 -18.98 11.13 17.47
C SER A 131 -18.46 11.46 16.06
N LEU A 132 -17.81 12.61 15.88
CA LEU A 132 -17.21 12.98 14.60
C LEU A 132 -16.01 12.09 14.27
N SER A 133 -15.18 11.77 15.27
CA SER A 133 -14.06 10.85 15.07
C SER A 133 -14.50 9.47 14.59
N VAL A 134 -15.62 8.94 15.11
CA VAL A 134 -16.22 7.69 14.62
C VAL A 134 -16.65 7.82 13.15
N ILE A 135 -17.34 8.91 12.80
CA ILE A 135 -17.79 9.15 11.42
C ILE A 135 -16.60 9.24 10.47
N PHE A 136 -15.59 10.05 10.79
CA PHE A 136 -14.38 10.17 9.98
C PHE A 136 -13.63 8.84 9.87
N GLY A 137 -13.54 8.06 10.95
CA GLY A 137 -12.92 6.74 10.92
C GLY A 137 -13.65 5.76 9.99
N LEU A 138 -14.97 5.73 10.03
CA LEU A 138 -15.78 4.89 9.13
C LEU A 138 -15.60 5.29 7.67
N ILE A 139 -15.71 6.60 7.37
CA ILE A 139 -15.51 7.11 6.01
C ILE A 139 -14.10 6.76 5.53
N ASN A 140 -13.08 6.89 6.40
CA ASN A 140 -11.69 6.61 6.03
C ASN A 140 -11.46 5.13 5.70
N ILE A 141 -12.07 4.21 6.44
CA ILE A 141 -12.02 2.76 6.14
C ILE A 141 -12.69 2.47 4.80
N VAL A 142 -13.93 2.97 4.59
CA VAL A 142 -14.67 2.76 3.34
C VAL A 142 -13.88 3.31 2.16
N LEU A 143 -13.32 4.51 2.31
CA LEU A 143 -12.50 5.14 1.28
C LEU A 143 -11.22 4.36 0.99
N SER A 144 -10.53 3.87 2.02
CA SER A 144 -9.28 3.10 1.87
C SER A 144 -9.51 1.74 1.19
N VAL A 145 -10.64 1.08 1.49
CA VAL A 145 -11.05 -0.16 0.81
C VAL A 145 -11.47 0.13 -0.63
N GLY A 146 -12.30 1.16 -0.84
CA GLY A 146 -12.75 1.58 -2.17
C GLY A 146 -11.58 1.97 -3.08
N LEU A 147 -10.56 2.63 -2.53
CA LEU A 147 -9.32 2.96 -3.22
C LEU A 147 -8.58 1.71 -3.70
N PHE A 148 -8.42 0.71 -2.85
CA PHE A 148 -7.81 -0.57 -3.25
C PHE A 148 -8.58 -1.20 -4.42
N LEU A 149 -9.91 -1.29 -4.32
CA LEU A 149 -10.75 -1.84 -5.38
C LEU A 149 -10.60 -1.04 -6.68
N LEU A 150 -10.57 0.28 -6.59
CA LEU A 150 -10.41 1.15 -7.75
C LEU A 150 -9.05 0.94 -8.44
N LEU A 151 -7.95 0.85 -7.67
CA LEU A 151 -6.62 0.56 -8.19
C LEU A 151 -6.53 -0.83 -8.84
N TYR A 152 -7.26 -1.81 -8.29
CA TYR A 152 -7.32 -3.16 -8.84
C TYR A 152 -8.10 -3.20 -10.15
N PHE A 153 -9.31 -2.62 -10.19
CA PHE A 153 -10.13 -2.61 -11.41
C PHE A 153 -9.60 -1.68 -12.50
N SER A 154 -8.83 -0.65 -12.17
CA SER A 154 -8.15 0.20 -13.16
C SER A 154 -6.92 -0.46 -13.79
N GLY A 155 -6.51 -1.64 -13.29
CA GLY A 155 -5.34 -2.37 -13.76
C GLY A 155 -4.01 -1.77 -13.32
N ILE A 156 -4.01 -0.80 -12.39
CA ILE A 156 -2.78 -0.29 -11.75
C ILE A 156 -2.17 -1.36 -10.84
N LEU A 157 -3.04 -2.09 -10.12
CA LEU A 157 -2.68 -3.29 -9.38
C LEU A 157 -3.14 -4.51 -10.19
N GLU A 158 -2.19 -5.24 -10.74
CA GLU A 158 -2.39 -6.49 -11.48
C GLU A 158 -2.48 -7.70 -10.52
N ASP A 159 -1.81 -7.65 -9.36
CA ASP A 159 -1.71 -8.74 -8.40
C ASP A 159 -1.86 -8.20 -6.95
N ILE A 160 -2.58 -8.94 -6.10
CA ILE A 160 -2.73 -8.65 -4.66
C ILE A 160 -1.38 -8.65 -3.95
N ASN A 161 -0.39 -9.39 -4.46
CA ASN A 161 1.00 -9.38 -3.95
C ASN A 161 1.70 -8.01 -4.07
N GLN A 162 1.13 -7.09 -4.84
CA GLN A 162 1.61 -5.70 -4.95
C GLN A 162 1.22 -4.83 -3.75
N ILE A 163 0.27 -5.28 -2.92
CA ILE A 163 -0.06 -4.61 -1.66
C ILE A 163 1.06 -4.88 -0.65
N LYS A 164 1.62 -3.82 -0.08
CA LYS A 164 2.71 -3.89 0.90
C LYS A 164 2.19 -3.77 2.33
N TYR A 165 3.04 -4.17 3.27
CA TYR A 165 2.73 -4.21 4.70
C TYR A 165 2.23 -2.86 5.26
N GLY A 166 2.66 -1.73 4.69
CA GLY A 166 2.22 -0.40 5.14
C GLY A 166 0.70 -0.22 5.01
N TYR A 167 0.10 -0.71 3.93
CA TYR A 167 -1.36 -0.65 3.75
C TYR A 167 -2.10 -1.51 4.77
N TYR A 168 -1.65 -2.75 5.01
CA TYR A 168 -2.26 -3.64 6.00
C TYR A 168 -2.16 -3.06 7.42
N LEU A 169 -0.99 -2.54 7.81
CA LEU A 169 -0.80 -1.87 9.11
C LEU A 169 -1.70 -0.65 9.24
N PHE A 170 -1.84 0.15 8.17
CA PHE A 170 -2.73 1.30 8.15
C PHE A 170 -4.20 0.89 8.33
N MET A 171 -4.66 -0.17 7.67
CA MET A 171 -6.03 -0.68 7.83
C MET A 171 -6.32 -1.18 9.26
N ILE A 172 -5.42 -1.98 9.83
CA ILE A 172 -5.52 -2.44 11.23
C ILE A 172 -5.57 -1.24 12.18
N HIS A 173 -4.70 -0.25 11.92
CA HIS A 173 -4.64 0.98 12.68
C HIS A 173 -5.95 1.78 12.63
N LEU A 174 -6.57 1.90 11.45
CA LEU A 174 -7.87 2.56 11.31
C LEU A 174 -8.97 1.85 12.11
N VAL A 175 -9.01 0.51 12.08
CA VAL A 175 -9.97 -0.28 12.87
C VAL A 175 -9.75 -0.08 14.36
N LEU A 176 -8.50 -0.10 14.82
CA LEU A 176 -8.15 0.13 16.23
C LEU A 176 -8.58 1.54 16.67
N LEU A 177 -8.29 2.56 15.86
CA LEU A 177 -8.64 3.94 16.17
C LEU A 177 -10.17 4.13 16.18
N LEU A 178 -10.88 3.50 15.26
CA LEU A 178 -12.35 3.50 15.23
C LEU A 178 -12.93 2.88 16.50
N TYR A 179 -12.44 1.71 16.91
CA TYR A 179 -12.85 1.05 18.15
C TYR A 179 -12.62 1.96 19.37
N MET A 180 -11.43 2.56 19.49
CA MET A 180 -11.14 3.49 20.60
C MET A 180 -12.08 4.71 20.59
N SER A 181 -12.41 5.24 19.41
CA SER A 181 -13.35 6.36 19.27
C SER A 181 -14.77 5.99 19.69
N PHE A 182 -15.23 4.76 19.39
CA PHE A 182 -16.51 4.24 19.87
C PHE A 182 -16.56 4.12 21.40
N GLU A 183 -15.53 3.52 22.00
CA GLU A 183 -15.44 3.36 23.46
C GLU A 183 -15.45 4.72 24.18
N LEU A 184 -14.71 5.70 23.66
CA LEU A 184 -14.69 7.06 24.22
C LEU A 184 -16.04 7.77 24.05
N LYS A 185 -16.73 7.57 22.92
CA LYS A 185 -18.09 8.10 22.69
C LYS A 185 -19.08 7.53 23.72
N LYS A 186 -19.06 6.21 23.94
CA LYS A 186 -19.95 5.53 24.90
C LYS A 186 -19.76 6.09 26.32
N LYS A 187 -18.52 6.13 26.80
CA LYS A 187 -18.17 6.69 28.14
C LYS A 187 -18.60 8.15 28.31
N LYS A 188 -18.50 8.96 27.25
CA LYS A 188 -18.96 10.36 27.30
C LYS A 188 -20.48 10.45 27.48
N ILE A 189 -21.25 9.60 26.81
CA ILE A 189 -22.72 9.57 26.94
C ILE A 189 -23.13 9.12 28.34
N GLU A 190 -22.51 8.08 28.88
CA GLU A 190 -22.79 7.57 30.23
C GLU A 190 -22.53 8.63 31.31
N SER A 191 -21.40 9.34 31.23
CA SER A 191 -21.10 10.42 32.20
C SER A 191 -22.08 11.60 32.14
N ILE A 192 -22.64 11.92 30.98
CA ILE A 192 -23.68 12.94 30.84
C ILE A 192 -25.00 12.46 31.47
N LYS A 193 -25.36 11.17 31.31
CA LYS A 193 -26.56 10.60 31.92
C LYS A 193 -26.49 10.63 33.45
N HIS A 194 -25.37 10.24 34.04
CA HIS A 194 -25.19 10.29 35.50
C HIS A 194 -25.29 11.71 36.06
N LYS A 195 -24.72 12.72 35.36
CA LYS A 195 -24.84 14.13 35.77
C LYS A 195 -26.25 14.71 35.68
N LYS A 196 -27.16 14.09 34.94
CA LYS A 196 -28.56 14.52 34.83
C LYS A 196 -29.49 13.82 35.82
N ALA A 197 -29.00 12.76 36.48
CA ALA A 197 -29.80 11.90 37.36
C ALA A 197 -29.55 12.14 38.86
N GLY A 198 -28.58 12.98 39.22
CA GLY A 198 -28.33 13.44 40.59
C GLY A 198 -28.33 14.96 40.62
#